data_AF-A0A252DLN8-F1
#
_entry.id   AF-A0A252DLN8-F1
#
_cell.length_a   1.000
_cell.length_b   1.000
_cell.length_c   1.000
_cell.angle_alpha   90.00
_cell.angle_beta   90.00
_cell.angle_gamma   90.00
#
_symmetry.space_group_name_H-M   'P 1'
#
loop_
_entity.id
_entity.type
_entity.pdbx_description
1 polymer ?
#
loop_
_entity_poly.entity_id
_entity_poly.type
_entity_poly.pdbx_seq_one_letter_code
_entity_poly.pdbx_strand_id
1 'polypeptide(L)' 'MSAKVDGTVRLAGYQIMERLYSGSRTQVYRAVRERDRLAVVIKLLKWQYPTFNELVQFRTDSSPDFS' A
#
# COMPACT_ATOMS: atom_id res chain seq x y z
N MET A 1 3.22 -29.57 0.65
CA MET A 1 4.09 -28.52 0.07
C MET A 1 3.80 -27.22 0.80
N SER A 2 4.77 -26.72 1.56
CA SER A 2 4.61 -25.57 2.46
C SER A 2 4.58 -24.28 1.66
N ALA A 3 3.48 -23.53 1.72
CA ALA A 3 3.36 -22.26 1.03
C ALA A 3 4.37 -21.26 1.63
N LYS A 4 5.29 -20.78 0.78
CA LYS A 4 6.27 -19.74 1.10
C LYS A 4 5.57 -18.54 1.75
N VAL A 5 6.01 -18.20 2.96
CA VAL A 5 5.74 -16.89 3.57
C VAL A 5 6.63 -15.88 2.83
N ASP A 6 6.15 -15.42 1.68
CA ASP A 6 6.78 -14.31 0.94
C ASP A 6 6.61 -13.02 1.73
N GLY A 7 7.72 -12.49 2.26
CA GLY A 7 7.83 -11.16 2.87
C GLY A 7 7.06 -11.00 4.17
N THR A 8 7.69 -11.35 5.30
CA THR A 8 7.18 -11.01 6.62
C THR A 8 7.08 -9.49 6.74
N VAL A 9 5.87 -8.94 6.64
CA VAL A 9 5.59 -7.55 6.96
C VAL A 9 5.93 -7.36 8.44
N ARG A 10 6.98 -6.60 8.73
CA ARG A 10 7.36 -6.23 10.09
C ARG A 10 7.01 -4.77 10.29
N LEU A 11 6.05 -4.50 11.17
CA LEU A 11 5.64 -3.16 11.52
C LEU A 11 5.85 -2.97 13.02
N ALA A 12 6.73 -2.05 13.41
CA ALA A 12 7.05 -1.82 14.82
C ALA A 12 5.77 -1.43 15.60
N GLY A 13 5.57 -2.03 16.77
CA GLY A 13 4.36 -1.82 17.58
C GLY A 13 3.14 -2.60 17.09
N TYR A 14 3.28 -3.47 16.08
CA TYR A 14 2.21 -4.31 15.56
C TYR A 14 2.70 -5.74 15.31
N GLN A 15 2.04 -6.69 15.95
CA GLN A 15 2.26 -8.11 15.72
C GLN A 15 1.35 -8.60 14.60
N ILE A 16 1.89 -8.86 13.41
CA ILE A 16 1.12 -9.44 12.29
C ILE A 16 0.73 -10.88 12.62
N MET A 17 -0.57 -11.18 12.55
CA MET A 17 -1.12 -12.52 12.84
C MET A 17 -1.25 -13.34 11.55
N GLU A 18 -1.98 -12.80 10.57
CA GLU A 18 -2.29 -13.51 9.33
C GLU A 18 -2.58 -12.52 8.20
N ARG A 19 -2.45 -12.99 6.96
CA ARG A 19 -2.81 -12.24 5.76
C ARG A 19 -4.25 -12.60 5.37
N LEU A 20 -5.16 -11.63 5.52
CA LEU A 20 -6.58 -11.80 5.19
C LEU A 20 -6.85 -11.74 3.68
N TYR A 21 -6.08 -10.94 2.95
CA TYR A 21 -6.25 -10.78 1.51
C TYR A 21 -4.92 -10.42 0.83
N SER A 22 -4.69 -11.00 -0.35
CA SER A 22 -3.54 -10.69 -1.19
C SER A 22 -3.99 -10.45 -2.62
N GLY A 23 -4.34 -9.21 -2.93
CA GLY A 23 -4.65 -8.76 -4.28
C GLY A 23 -3.42 -8.23 -5.02
N SER A 24 -3.64 -7.89 -6.28
CA SER A 24 -2.63 -7.29 -7.17
C SER A 24 -2.28 -5.84 -6.80
N ARG A 25 -3.20 -5.09 -6.19
CA ARG A 25 -2.99 -3.70 -5.74
C ARG A 25 -2.90 -3.51 -4.24
N THR A 26 -3.37 -4.48 -3.45
CA THR A 26 -3.52 -4.33 -2.00
C THR A 26 -3.29 -5.65 -1.28
N GLN A 27 -2.64 -5.59 -0.13
CA GLN A 27 -2.58 -6.66 0.85
C GLN A 27 -3.29 -6.22 2.12
N VAL A 28 -4.02 -7.14 2.74
CA VAL A 28 -4.72 -6.89 4.00
C VAL A 28 -4.21 -7.91 5.00
N TYR A 29 -3.80 -7.42 6.17
CA TYR A 29 -3.30 -8.22 7.27
C TYR A 29 -4.15 -7.98 8.50
N ARG A 30 -4.37 -9.04 9.27
CA ARG A 30 -4.82 -8.95 10.64
C ARG A 30 -3.59 -8.84 11.53
N ALA A 31 -3.60 -7.92 12.47
CA ALA A 31 -2.52 -7.71 13.43
C ALA A 31 -3.06 -7.35 14.81
N VAL A 32 -2.21 -7.43 15.81
CA VAL A 32 -2.46 -6.94 17.16
C VAL A 32 -1.53 -5.77 17.42
N ARG A 33 -2.08 -4.62 17.80
CA ARG A 33 -1.29 -3.46 18.21
C ARG A 33 -0.70 -3.72 19.60
N GLU A 34 0.61 -3.61 19.75
CA GLU A 34 1.33 -4.05 20.94
C GLU A 34 1.04 -3.17 22.16
N ARG A 35 0.88 -1.87 21.97
CA ARG A 35 0.70 -0.90 23.06
C ARG A 35 -0.57 -1.11 23.89
N ASP A 36 -1.63 -1.63 23.29
CA ASP A 36 -2.95 -1.76 23.92
C ASP A 36 -3.63 -3.10 23.60
N ARG A 37 -2.89 -4.03 22.98
CA ARG A 37 -3.35 -5.38 22.62
C ARG A 37 -4.62 -5.41 21.76
N LEU A 38 -4.92 -4.33 21.04
CA LEU A 38 -6.13 -4.26 20.22
C LEU A 38 -5.93 -4.93 18.86
N ALA A 39 -6.93 -5.70 18.44
CA ALA A 39 -6.98 -6.27 17.10
C ALA A 39 -7.21 -5.16 16.06
N VAL A 40 -6.38 -5.15 15.02
CA VAL A 40 -6.42 -4.17 13.94
C VAL A 40 -6.30 -4.83 12.57
N VAL A 41 -6.79 -4.12 11.55
CA VAL A 41 -6.63 -4.50 10.15
C VAL A 41 -5.67 -3.52 9.49
N ILE A 42 -4.59 -4.04 8.91
CA ILE A 42 -3.58 -3.23 8.21
C ILE A 42 -3.75 -3.46 6.71
N LYS A 43 -4.03 -2.38 5.97
CA LYS A 43 -4.17 -2.38 4.51
C LYS A 43 -2.91 -1.78 3.89
N LEU A 44 -2.08 -2.61 3.26
CA LEU A 44 -0.91 -2.17 2.51
C LEU A 44 -1.28 -2.04 1.04
N LEU A 45 -1.03 -0.87 0.45
CA LEU A 45 -1.14 -0.66 -0.99
C LEU A 45 0.19 -1.04 -1.64
N LYS A 46 0.14 -1.90 -2.66
CA LYS A 46 1.33 -2.34 -3.41
C LYS A 46 1.80 -1.32 -4.45
N TRP A 47 1.00 -0.30 -4.72
CA TRP A 47 1.26 0.68 -5.77
C TRP A 47 1.82 1.95 -5.16
N GLN A 48 2.87 2.43 -5.81
CA GLN A 48 3.45 3.75 -5.61
C GLN A 48 2.37 4.77 -5.99
N TYR A 49 2.33 5.89 -5.28
CA TYR A 49 1.70 7.13 -5.71
C TYR A 49 1.81 7.31 -7.25
N PRO A 50 0.86 8.00 -7.93
CA PRO A 50 1.01 8.27 -9.37
C PRO A 50 2.43 8.72 -9.66
N THR A 51 3.08 8.08 -10.64
CA THR A 51 4.44 8.45 -11.04
C THR A 51 4.46 9.95 -11.35
N PHE A 52 5.53 10.65 -10.98
CA PHE A 52 5.70 12.10 -11.25
C PHE A 52 5.30 12.48 -12.68
N ASN A 53 5.47 11.56 -13.64
CA ASN A 53 5.07 11.69 -15.03
C ASN A 53 3.55 11.94 -15.28
N GLU A 54 2.66 11.51 -14.38
CA GLU A 54 1.22 11.81 -14.46
C GLU A 54 0.86 13.17 -13.86
N LEU A 55 1.63 13.64 -12.88
CA LEU A 55 1.44 14.98 -12.28
C LEU A 55 1.84 16.11 -13.24
N VAL A 56 2.80 15.85 -14.15
CA VAL A 56 3.26 16.82 -15.15
C VAL A 56 2.21 17.07 -16.25
N GLN A 57 1.31 16.11 -16.54
CA GLN A 57 0.26 16.30 -17.56
C GLN A 57 -0.85 17.28 -17.14
N PHE A 58 -0.89 17.74 -15.89
CA PHE A 58 -1.88 18.73 -15.44
C PHE A 58 -1.47 20.19 -15.66
N ARG A 59 -0.33 20.48 -16.29
CA ARG A 59 0.15 21.86 -16.49
C ARG A 59 0.70 22.17 -17.88
N THR A 60 0.16 21.62 -18.98
CA THR A 60 0.43 22.23 -20.29
C THR A 60 -0.68 21.94 -21.31
N ASP A 61 -1.83 22.60 -21.14
CA ASP A 61 -2.65 23.01 -22.28
C ASP A 61 -2.95 24.50 -22.13
N SER A 62 -1.90 25.29 -22.31
CA SER A 62 -2.02 26.70 -22.70
C SER A 62 -1.05 26.90 -23.84
N SER A 63 -1.37 26.29 -24.99
CA SER A 63 -0.85 26.77 -26.27
C SER A 63 -1.37 28.20 -26.44
N PRO A 64 -0.51 29.23 -26.46
CA PRO A 64 -0.93 30.52 -26.97
C PRO A 64 -1.02 30.37 -28.48
N ASP A 65 -2.25 30.24 -28.95
CA ASP A 65 -2.60 30.33 -30.37
C ASP A 65 -2.30 31.77 -30.81
N PHE A 66 -1.09 32.01 -31.31
CA PHE A 66 -0.80 33.19 -32.11
C PHE A 66 -0.82 32.76 -33.57
N SER A 67 -1.98 32.96 -34.20
CA SER A 67 -2.16 33.09 -35.65
C SER A 67 -3.04 34.30 -35.92
#